data_AF-A0A937P5J6-F1
#
_entry.id   AF-A0A937P5J6-F1
#
_cell.length_a   1.000
_cell.length_b   1.000
_cell.length_c   1.000
_cell.angle_alpha   90.00
_cell.angle_beta   90.00
_cell.angle_gamma   90.00
#
_symmetry.space_group_name_H-M   'P 1'
#
loop_
_entity.id
_entity.type
_entity.pdbx_description
1 polymer ?
#
loop_
_entity_poly.entity_id
_entity_poly.type
_entity_poly.pdbx_seq_one_letter_code
_entity_poly.pdbx_strand_id
1 'polypeptide(L)'
;MDILNFNNTAFITIALWIIGSLLILCDQKIKNGRLIGNLFTIIGTLVIIVFVITLWIEIERPPLRTLGETRLWYAVFLPIVGILTFVRWQYKWFLFYSLGLAILFLVINISKPENFEKTLMPALQSPWFVPHVIVYMLSYALLGVSSAVSAWGLYLIKFKTFKPELLDK
;
A
#
# COMPACT_ATOMS: atom_id res chain seq x y z
N MET A 1 -12.07 -3.27 -25.80
CA MET A 1 -11.45 -2.11 -26.48
C MET A 1 -11.36 -0.95 -25.49
N ASP A 2 -10.12 -0.67 -25.07
CA ASP A 2 -9.50 0.67 -25.01
C ASP A 2 -9.75 1.67 -23.86
N ILE A 3 -10.70 1.49 -22.93
CA ILE A 3 -10.98 2.56 -21.95
C ILE A 3 -10.10 2.52 -20.68
N LEU A 4 -9.45 1.40 -20.36
CA LEU A 4 -8.47 1.32 -19.27
C LEU A 4 -7.26 0.48 -19.71
N ASN A 5 -6.50 0.96 -20.70
CA ASN A 5 -5.13 0.49 -20.88
C ASN A 5 -4.44 0.59 -19.51
N PHE A 6 -3.99 -0.53 -18.95
CA PHE A 6 -3.37 -0.60 -17.63
C PHE A 6 -2.27 0.47 -17.46
N ASN A 7 -1.52 0.73 -18.52
CA ASN A 7 -0.51 1.78 -18.53
C ASN A 7 -1.13 3.16 -18.33
N ASN A 8 -2.23 3.49 -18.99
CA ASN A 8 -2.90 4.79 -18.86
C ASN A 8 -3.47 5.00 -17.45
N THR A 9 -4.10 3.97 -16.88
CA THR A 9 -4.63 4.05 -15.51
C THR A 9 -3.51 4.19 -14.49
N ALA A 10 -2.43 3.43 -14.64
CA ALA A 10 -1.26 3.53 -13.78
C ALA A 10 -0.60 4.91 -13.88
N PHE A 11 -0.44 5.48 -15.09
CA PHE A 11 0.09 6.84 -15.26
C PHE A 11 -0.80 7.91 -14.62
N ILE A 12 -2.13 7.81 -14.79
CA ILE A 12 -3.10 8.74 -14.16
C ILE A 12 -3.00 8.66 -12.63
N THR A 13 -2.98 7.45 -12.07
CA THR A 13 -2.85 7.23 -10.61
C THR A 13 -1.52 7.79 -10.08
N ILE A 14 -0.41 7.54 -10.77
CA ILE A 14 0.91 8.06 -10.38
C ILE A 14 0.90 9.59 -10.40
N ALA A 15 0.36 10.21 -11.46
CA ALA A 15 0.27 11.66 -11.56
C ALA A 15 -0.58 12.27 -10.43
N LEU A 16 -1.74 11.68 -10.13
CA LEU A 16 -2.61 12.09 -9.03
C LEU A 16 -1.92 12.01 -7.66
N TRP A 17 -1.14 10.95 -7.41
CA TRP A 17 -0.39 10.80 -6.17
C TRP A 17 0.80 11.76 -6.07
N ILE A 18 1.52 12.01 -7.16
CA ILE A 18 2.59 13.01 -7.19
C ILE A 18 2.02 14.40 -6.90
N ILE A 19 0.94 14.80 -7.58
CA ILE A 19 0.27 16.09 -7.35
C ILE A 19 -0.25 16.20 -5.91
N GLY A 20 -0.92 15.16 -5.40
CA GLY A 20 -1.41 15.13 -4.02
C GLY A 20 -0.26 15.26 -3.00
N SER A 21 0.85 14.56 -3.23
CA SER A 21 2.04 14.62 -2.38
C SER A 21 2.71 16.01 -2.40
N LEU A 22 2.84 16.63 -3.56
CA LEU A 22 3.41 17.97 -3.71
C LEU A 22 2.55 19.04 -3.02
N LEU A 23 1.22 18.92 -3.10
CA LEU A 23 0.29 19.83 -2.42
C LEU A 23 0.37 19.71 -0.89
N ILE A 24 0.60 18.51 -0.35
CA ILE A 24 0.79 18.29 1.09
C ILE A 24 2.14 18.86 1.58
N LEU A 25 3.18 18.85 0.74
CA LEU A 25 4.47 19.49 1.03
C LEU A 25 4.39 21.01 0.95
N CYS A 26 3.71 21.54 -0.08
CA CYS A 26 3.51 22.97 -0.31
C CYS A 26 2.37 23.58 0.50
N ASP A 27 1.81 22.85 1.47
CA ASP A 27 0.72 23.28 2.37
C ASP A 27 1.03 24.60 3.08
N GLN A 28 2.30 24.91 3.35
CA GLN A 28 2.70 26.20 3.93
C GLN A 28 2.50 27.41 2.99
N LYS A 29 2.39 27.19 1.68
CA LYS A 29 2.25 28.25 0.66
C LYS A 29 0.82 28.40 0.12
N ILE A 30 0.00 27.35 0.20
CA ILE A 30 -1.34 27.30 -0.40
C ILE A 30 -2.38 27.14 0.71
N LYS A 31 -3.31 28.10 0.85
CA LYS A 31 -4.46 27.96 1.78
C LYS A 31 -5.23 26.68 1.46
N ASN A 32 -5.46 25.84 2.48
CA ASN A 32 -6.11 24.52 2.38
C ASN A 32 -5.35 23.48 1.53
N GLY A 33 -4.04 23.64 1.27
CA GLY A 33 -3.23 22.72 0.48
C GLY A 33 -3.29 21.27 0.99
N ARG A 34 -3.37 21.08 2.31
CA ARG A 34 -3.55 19.77 2.94
C ARG A 34 -4.86 19.07 2.58
N LEU A 35 -5.97 19.80 2.53
CA LEU A 35 -7.29 19.23 2.26
C LEU A 35 -7.39 18.82 0.79
N ILE A 36 -6.89 19.68 -0.10
CA ILE A 36 -6.83 19.43 -1.54
C ILE A 36 -5.87 18.25 -1.83
N GLY A 37 -4.69 18.23 -1.21
CA GLY A 37 -3.73 17.14 -1.37
C GLY A 37 -4.30 15.79 -0.94
N ASN A 38 -5.00 15.75 0.21
CA ASN A 38 -5.70 14.55 0.65
C ASN A 38 -6.75 14.08 -0.36
N LEU A 39 -7.58 14.99 -0.88
CA LEU A 39 -8.58 14.65 -1.89
C LEU A 39 -7.93 14.03 -3.13
N PHE A 40 -6.83 14.61 -3.63
CA PHE A 40 -6.09 14.06 -4.76
C PHE A 40 -5.54 12.65 -4.47
N THR A 41 -5.00 12.41 -3.27
CA THR A 41 -4.52 11.07 -2.88
C THR A 41 -5.65 10.04 -2.78
N ILE A 42 -6.83 10.45 -2.28
CA ILE A 42 -8.02 9.59 -2.20
C ILE A 42 -8.54 9.27 -3.60
N ILE A 43 -8.63 10.28 -4.48
CA ILE A 43 -9.05 10.09 -5.87
C ILE A 43 -8.11 9.14 -6.61
N GLY A 44 -6.78 9.33 -6.50
CA GLY A 44 -5.80 8.41 -7.09
C GLY A 44 -5.95 6.97 -6.59
N THR A 45 -6.27 6.80 -5.31
CA THR A 45 -6.52 5.48 -4.70
C THR A 45 -7.83 4.86 -5.21
N LEU A 46 -8.89 5.65 -5.40
CA LEU A 46 -10.15 5.18 -5.97
C LEU A 46 -9.98 4.73 -7.43
N VAL A 47 -9.19 5.45 -8.23
CA VAL A 47 -8.91 5.07 -9.63
C VAL A 47 -8.28 3.68 -9.71
N ILE A 48 -7.31 3.37 -8.85
CA ILE A 48 -6.67 2.05 -8.85
C ILE A 48 -7.60 0.94 -8.30
N ILE A 49 -8.47 1.25 -7.34
CA ILE A 49 -9.49 0.32 -6.84
C ILE A 49 -10.48 -0.04 -7.96
N VAL A 50 -11.00 0.96 -8.67
CA VAL A 50 -11.91 0.74 -9.80
C VAL A 50 -11.24 -0.14 -10.85
N PHE A 51 -9.95 0.11 -11.16
CA PHE A 51 -9.18 -0.73 -12.06
C PHE A 51 -9.08 -2.20 -11.60
N VAL A 52 -8.83 -2.45 -10.31
CA VAL A 52 -8.78 -3.82 -9.78
C VAL A 52 -10.14 -4.51 -9.84
N ILE A 53 -11.24 -3.78 -9.60
CA ILE A 53 -12.61 -4.31 -9.71
C ILE A 53 -12.93 -4.66 -11.16
N THR A 54 -12.60 -3.79 -12.12
CA THR A 54 -12.80 -4.09 -13.54
C THR A 54 -11.99 -5.30 -13.98
N LEU A 55 -10.76 -5.41 -13.50
CA LEU A 55 -9.89 -6.57 -13.75
C LEU A 55 -10.47 -7.85 -13.14
N TRP A 56 -11.08 -7.79 -11.97
CA TRP A 56 -11.78 -8.94 -11.38
C TRP A 56 -12.93 -9.42 -12.28
N ILE A 57 -13.79 -8.50 -12.73
CA ILE A 57 -14.93 -8.83 -13.58
C ILE A 57 -14.46 -9.47 -14.90
N GLU A 58 -13.35 -8.99 -15.47
CA GLU A 58 -12.85 -9.47 -16.76
C GLU A 58 -12.16 -10.84 -16.69
N ILE A 59 -11.48 -11.17 -15.59
CA ILE A 59 -10.72 -12.42 -15.46
C ILE A 59 -11.56 -13.56 -14.81
N GLU A 60 -12.79 -13.25 -14.34
CA GLU A 60 -13.73 -14.21 -13.69
C GLU A 60 -13.11 -15.02 -12.54
N ARG A 61 -11.95 -14.60 -12.03
CA ARG A 61 -11.20 -15.25 -10.93
C ARG A 61 -10.66 -14.16 -10.01
N PRO A 62 -10.51 -14.43 -8.70
CA PRO A 62 -9.91 -13.45 -7.79
C PRO A 62 -8.45 -13.18 -8.19
N PRO A 63 -8.08 -11.91 -8.47
CA PRO A 63 -6.77 -11.54 -8.98
C PRO A 63 -5.72 -11.51 -7.87
N LEU A 64 -5.38 -12.65 -7.29
CA LEU A 64 -4.41 -12.78 -6.19
C LEU A 64 -3.34 -13.85 -6.47
N ARG A 65 -3.31 -14.40 -7.68
CA ARG A 65 -2.58 -15.63 -7.97
C ARG A 65 -1.25 -15.39 -8.68
N THR A 66 -1.05 -14.25 -9.33
CA THR A 66 0.24 -13.89 -9.94
C THR A 66 1.01 -12.87 -9.11
N LEU A 67 2.35 -12.85 -9.22
CA LEU A 67 3.19 -11.88 -8.50
C LEU A 67 2.86 -10.44 -8.93
N GLY A 68 2.54 -10.22 -10.22
CA GLY A 68 2.00 -8.97 -10.73
C GLY A 68 0.67 -8.55 -10.08
N GLU A 69 -0.28 -9.48 -9.93
CA GLU A 69 -1.56 -9.25 -9.25
C GLU A 69 -1.33 -8.91 -7.76
N THR A 70 -0.43 -9.61 -7.05
CA THR A 70 -0.10 -9.31 -5.65
C THR A 70 0.52 -7.91 -5.50
N ARG A 71 1.38 -7.48 -6.44
CA ARG A 71 1.94 -6.11 -6.47
C ARG A 71 0.87 -5.05 -6.68
N LEU A 72 -0.14 -5.33 -7.51
CA LEU A 72 -1.30 -4.45 -7.70
C LEU A 72 -2.09 -4.26 -6.41
N TRP A 73 -2.31 -5.32 -5.64
CA TRP A 73 -2.95 -5.20 -4.32
C TRP A 73 -2.11 -4.41 -3.33
N TYR A 74 -0.78 -4.54 -3.33
CA TYR A 74 0.07 -3.65 -2.53
C TYR A 74 -0.09 -2.18 -2.93
N ALA A 75 -0.19 -1.89 -4.23
CA ALA A 75 -0.45 -0.54 -4.72
C ALA A 75 -1.84 0.00 -4.33
N VAL A 76 -2.81 -0.86 -3.99
CA VAL A 76 -4.12 -0.44 -3.44
C VAL A 76 -4.07 -0.26 -1.93
N PHE A 77 -3.55 -1.26 -1.20
CA PHE A 77 -3.60 -1.26 0.27
C PHE A 77 -2.64 -0.27 0.92
N LEU A 78 -1.43 -0.06 0.35
CA LEU A 78 -0.45 0.85 0.94
C LEU A 78 -0.97 2.30 0.99
N PRO A 79 -1.53 2.88 -0.08
CA PRO A 79 -2.14 4.21 -0.02
C PRO A 79 -3.32 4.28 0.94
N ILE A 80 -4.16 3.24 1.03
CA ILE A 80 -5.30 3.21 1.98
C ILE A 80 -4.80 3.31 3.42
N VAL A 81 -3.80 2.49 3.79
CA VAL A 81 -3.20 2.51 5.13
C VAL A 81 -2.49 3.84 5.37
N GLY A 82 -1.79 4.37 4.36
CA GLY A 82 -1.17 5.69 4.39
C GLY A 82 -2.16 6.82 4.66
N ILE A 83 -3.30 6.84 3.96
CA ILE A 83 -4.36 7.83 4.15
C ILE A 83 -5.01 7.66 5.53
N LEU A 84 -5.32 6.43 5.95
CA LEU A 84 -5.95 6.16 7.25
C LEU A 84 -5.07 6.60 8.42
N THR A 85 -3.77 6.28 8.36
CA THR A 85 -2.79 6.72 9.35
C THR A 85 -2.57 8.23 9.31
N PHE A 86 -2.63 8.85 8.13
CA PHE A 86 -2.58 10.31 8.01
C PHE A 86 -3.79 10.99 8.63
N VAL A 87 -5.01 10.47 8.43
CA VAL A 87 -6.23 11.00 9.06
C VAL A 87 -6.16 10.84 10.58
N ARG A 88 -5.74 9.68 11.09
CA ARG A 88 -5.73 9.39 12.53
C ARG A 88 -4.58 10.05 13.30
N TRP A 89 -3.36 10.03 12.76
CA TRP A 89 -2.13 10.45 13.47
C TRP A 89 -1.36 11.59 12.78
N GLN A 90 -1.79 12.05 11.61
CA GLN A 90 -1.22 13.22 10.92
C GLN A 90 0.26 13.07 10.53
N TYR A 91 0.78 11.83 10.47
CA TYR A 91 2.16 11.53 10.11
C TYR A 91 2.42 11.70 8.60
N LYS A 92 3.00 12.85 8.23
CA LYS A 92 3.35 13.19 6.84
C LYS A 92 4.35 12.19 6.24
N TRP A 93 5.39 11.80 6.98
CA TRP A 93 6.45 10.91 6.49
C TRP A 93 5.93 9.54 6.06
N PHE A 94 5.03 8.95 6.86
CA PHE A 94 4.46 7.64 6.58
C PHE A 94 3.57 7.64 5.31
N LEU A 95 2.81 8.72 5.10
CA LEU A 95 2.02 8.89 3.88
C LEU A 95 2.92 8.92 2.63
N PHE A 96 4.00 9.72 2.63
CA PHE A 96 4.93 9.76 1.49
C PHE A 96 5.59 8.41 1.25
N TYR A 97 5.98 7.70 2.30
CA TYR A 97 6.56 6.37 2.19
C TYR A 97 5.59 5.38 1.53
N SER A 98 4.33 5.37 1.98
CA SER A 98 3.29 4.49 1.41
C SER A 98 3.00 4.78 -0.07
N LEU A 99 2.92 6.06 -0.45
CA LEU A 99 2.67 6.48 -1.82
C LEU A 99 3.88 6.17 -2.71
N GLY A 100 5.11 6.39 -2.21
CA GLY A 100 6.34 6.06 -2.93
C GLY A 100 6.45 4.56 -3.23
N LEU A 101 6.14 3.70 -2.26
CA LEU A 101 6.09 2.25 -2.49
C LEU A 101 4.99 1.84 -3.46
N ALA A 102 3.80 2.46 -3.39
CA ALA A 102 2.71 2.17 -4.32
C ALA A 102 3.08 2.55 -5.76
N ILE A 103 3.71 3.71 -5.97
CA ILE A 103 4.26 4.14 -7.26
C ILE A 103 5.31 3.14 -7.74
N LEU A 104 6.24 2.72 -6.88
CA LEU A 104 7.26 1.73 -7.22
C LEU A 104 6.63 0.42 -7.73
N PHE A 105 5.60 -0.09 -7.06
CA PHE A 105 4.91 -1.30 -7.49
C PHE A 105 4.20 -1.12 -8.84
N LEU A 106 3.57 0.03 -9.09
CA LEU A 106 2.97 0.34 -10.40
C LEU A 106 4.03 0.43 -11.51
N VAL A 107 5.16 1.10 -11.25
CA VAL A 107 6.28 1.22 -12.20
C VAL A 107 6.87 -0.15 -12.54
N ILE A 108 7.05 -1.02 -11.54
CA ILE A 108 7.52 -2.40 -11.76
C ILE A 108 6.52 -3.18 -12.62
N ASN A 109 5.23 -2.99 -12.39
CA ASN A 109 4.17 -3.68 -13.13
C ASN A 109 4.09 -3.20 -14.60
N ILE A 110 4.31 -1.91 -14.85
CA ILE A 110 4.48 -1.36 -16.21
C ILE A 110 5.75 -1.92 -16.89
N SER A 111 6.87 -1.99 -16.16
CA SER A 111 8.18 -2.36 -16.72
C SER A 111 8.32 -3.85 -17.01
N LYS A 112 7.65 -4.69 -16.20
CA LYS A 112 7.55 -6.13 -16.39
C LYS A 112 6.08 -6.52 -16.30
N PRO A 113 5.32 -6.42 -17.39
CA PRO A 113 4.01 -7.03 -17.46
C PRO A 113 4.24 -8.54 -17.44
N GLU A 114 4.23 -9.14 -16.24
CA GLU A 114 4.12 -10.58 -16.12
C GLU A 114 2.79 -10.94 -16.78
N ASN A 115 2.86 -11.67 -17.90
CA ASN A 115 1.68 -12.06 -18.66
C ASN A 115 0.64 -12.63 -17.70
N PHE A 116 -0.63 -12.25 -17.87
CA PHE A 116 -1.77 -12.89 -17.23
C PHE A 116 -1.96 -14.31 -17.79
N GLU A 117 -0.93 -15.14 -17.75
CA GLU A 117 -0.95 -16.50 -18.23
C GLU A 117 -1.82 -17.35 -17.30
N LYS A 118 -2.73 -18.11 -17.91
CA LYS A 118 -3.66 -19.02 -17.23
C LYS A 118 -2.98 -20.26 -16.65
N THR A 119 -1.69 -20.44 -16.87
CA THR A 119 -0.90 -21.63 -16.48
C THR A 119 -0.26 -21.45 -15.12
N LEU A 120 -1.10 -21.43 -14.08
CA LEU A 120 -0.64 -21.53 -12.70
C LEU A 120 -0.18 -22.96 -12.39
N MET A 121 0.92 -23.09 -11.63
CA MET A 121 1.29 -24.35 -10.99
C MET A 121 0.14 -24.86 -10.10
N PRO A 122 -0.16 -26.18 -10.06
CA PRO A 122 -1.39 -26.72 -9.44
C PRO A 122 -1.59 -26.34 -7.96
N ALA A 123 -0.53 -25.97 -7.24
CA ALA A 123 -0.59 -25.54 -5.84
C ALA A 123 -1.36 -24.22 -5.60
N LEU A 124 -1.38 -23.29 -6.58
CA LEU A 124 -2.06 -21.99 -6.47
C LEU A 124 -3.56 -22.02 -6.78
N GLN A 125 -4.09 -23.19 -7.15
CA GLN A 125 -5.52 -23.36 -7.42
C GLN A 125 -6.33 -23.65 -6.15
N SER A 126 -5.68 -24.03 -5.05
CA SER A 126 -6.38 -24.39 -3.82
C SER A 126 -6.98 -23.14 -3.14
N PRO A 127 -8.27 -23.17 -2.74
CA PRO A 127 -8.90 -22.08 -1.99
C PRO A 127 -8.20 -21.79 -0.64
N TRP A 128 -7.49 -22.79 -0.09
CA TRP A 128 -6.75 -22.72 1.17
C TRP A 128 -5.41 -22.01 1.08
N PHE A 129 -4.91 -21.72 -0.13
CA PHE A 129 -3.69 -20.95 -0.32
C PHE A 129 -3.83 -19.54 0.25
N VAL A 130 -4.98 -18.89 0.01
CA VAL A 130 -5.26 -17.52 0.46
C VAL A 130 -5.18 -17.40 1.99
N PRO A 131 -5.92 -18.18 2.80
CA PRO A 131 -5.79 -18.09 4.26
C PRO A 131 -4.41 -18.50 4.77
N HIS A 132 -3.74 -19.48 4.15
CA HIS A 132 -2.40 -19.90 4.56
C HIS A 132 -1.37 -18.75 4.44
N VAL A 133 -1.35 -18.08 3.30
CA VAL A 133 -0.42 -16.96 3.05
C VAL A 133 -0.72 -15.78 3.97
N ILE A 134 -2.01 -15.48 4.21
CA ILE A 134 -2.41 -14.39 5.11
C ILE A 134 -1.93 -14.67 6.54
N VAL A 135 -2.15 -15.88 7.06
CA VAL A 135 -1.73 -16.25 8.41
C VAL A 135 -0.21 -16.20 8.54
N TYR A 136 0.52 -16.77 7.57
CA TYR A 136 1.98 -16.71 7.52
C TYR A 136 2.47 -15.26 7.59
N MET A 137 2.00 -14.38 6.70
CA MET A 137 2.43 -12.98 6.63
C MET A 137 2.11 -12.21 7.92
N LEU A 138 0.95 -12.48 8.52
CA LEU A 138 0.56 -11.90 9.81
C LEU A 138 1.50 -12.36 10.93
N SER A 139 1.87 -13.65 10.97
CA SER A 139 2.80 -14.19 11.96
C SER A 139 4.18 -13.52 11.88
N TYR A 140 4.75 -13.33 10.68
CA TYR A 140 6.03 -12.62 10.55
C TYR A 140 5.92 -11.15 10.94
N ALA A 141 4.83 -10.47 10.58
CA ALA A 141 4.62 -9.08 10.96
C ALA A 141 4.55 -8.93 12.49
N LEU A 142 3.78 -9.80 13.17
CA LEU A 142 3.66 -9.81 14.63
C LEU A 142 4.99 -10.14 15.32
N LEU A 143 5.72 -11.15 14.84
CA LEU A 143 7.03 -11.50 15.37
C LEU A 143 8.02 -10.34 15.21
N GLY A 144 8.03 -9.68 14.04
CA GLY A 144 8.88 -8.54 13.76
C GLY A 144 8.58 -7.35 14.69
N VAL A 145 7.31 -7.00 14.87
CA VAL A 145 6.89 -5.92 15.78
C VAL A 145 7.25 -6.25 17.23
N SER A 146 6.97 -7.48 17.69
CA SER A 146 7.31 -7.92 19.06
C SER A 146 8.81 -7.86 19.32
N SER A 147 9.63 -8.37 18.38
CA SER A 147 11.09 -8.33 18.50
C SER A 147 11.64 -6.89 18.47
N ALA A 148 11.09 -6.02 17.62
CA ALA A 148 11.51 -4.63 17.52
C ALA A 148 11.18 -3.84 18.80
N VAL A 149 9.97 -4.02 19.35
CA VAL A 149 9.55 -3.40 20.62
C VAL A 149 10.42 -3.90 21.77
N SER A 150 10.73 -5.20 21.82
CA SER A 150 11.62 -5.78 22.83
C SER A 150 13.04 -5.21 22.75
N ALA A 151 13.62 -5.13 21.54
CA ALA A 151 14.93 -4.53 21.32
C ALA A 151 14.96 -3.04 21.72
N TRP A 152 13.91 -2.29 21.39
CA TRP A 152 13.76 -0.89 21.80
C TRP A 152 13.65 -0.75 23.33
N GLY A 153 12.91 -1.63 23.99
CA GLY A 153 12.82 -1.69 25.45
C GLY A 153 14.18 -1.94 26.11
N LEU A 154 14.94 -2.91 25.61
CA LEU A 154 16.30 -3.20 26.09
C LEU A 154 17.25 -2.01 25.88
N TYR A 155 17.15 -1.33 24.74
CA TYR A 155 17.92 -0.11 24.46
C TYR A 155 17.62 0.98 25.51
N LEU A 156 16.34 1.27 25.78
CA LEU A 156 15.94 2.26 26.78
C LEU A 156 16.44 1.94 28.20
N ILE A 157 16.40 0.65 28.59
CA ILE A 157 16.93 0.19 29.89
C ILE A 157 18.44 0.42 29.98
N LYS A 158 19.18 0.06 28.92
CA LYS A 158 20.65 0.21 28.87
C LYS A 158 21.09 1.67 28.99
N PHE A 159 20.33 2.59 28.41
CA PHE A 159 20.62 4.03 28.47
C PHE A 159 19.94 4.77 29.64
N LYS A 160 19.34 4.05 30.61
CA LYS A 160 18.68 4.58 31.83
C LYS A 160 17.62 5.68 31.59
N THR A 161 17.10 5.80 30.37
CA THR A 161 16.00 6.69 30.01
C THR A 161 14.63 5.99 30.06
N PHE A 162 14.58 4.82 30.72
CA PHE A 162 13.39 3.99 30.82
C PHE A 162 12.37 4.62 31.78
N LYS A 163 11.25 5.11 31.23
CA LYS A 163 10.08 5.54 32.01
C LYS A 163 9.12 4.35 32.14
N PRO A 164 8.80 3.89 33.37
CA PRO A 164 7.93 2.72 33.58
C PRO A 164 6.48 2.95 33.11
N GLU A 165 6.05 4.20 32.93
CA GLU A 165 4.72 4.59 32.43
C GLU A 165 4.39 4.11 31.00
N LEU A 166 5.37 3.58 30.26
CA LEU A 166 5.18 3.04 28.91
C LEU A 166 4.64 1.60 28.87
N LEU A 167 4.65 0.89 30.01
CA LEU A 167 4.17 -0.50 30.11
C LEU A 167 2.72 -0.61 30.62
N ASP A 168 2.17 0.47 31.18
CA ASP A 168 0.85 0.50 31.84
C ASP A 168 -0.29 1.03 30.93
N LYS A 169 -0.08 1.13 29.62
CA LYS A 169 -1.11 1.50 28.62
C LYS A 169 -1.41 0.37 27.66
#